data_AF-A0A223EP37-F1
#
_entry.id   AF-A0A223EP37-F1
#
_cell.length_a   1.000
_cell.length_b   1.000
_cell.length_c   1.000
_cell.angle_alpha   90.00
_cell.angle_beta   90.00
_cell.angle_gamma   90.00
#
_symmetry.space_group_name_H-M   'P 1'
#
loop_
_entity.id
_entity.type
_entity.pdbx_description
1 polymer ?
#
loop_
_entity_poly.entity_id
_entity_poly.type
_entity_poly.pdbx_seq_one_letter_code
_entity_poly.pdbx_strand_id
1 'polypeptide(L)'
;MLKKQMEYYISKSVIEKKVELFKEEKDYVVKHKLIADDIIIVEKENESRFTDAYMERSNKESEELISEENSAFLSQPIEYLQKNKDEFLYFESQWFELIGVEALSLEVDDVFGTYNAMFGLKFQKKMGEALKTYLTKELQEGIGSFSLMFNQGDGLWDVNFALDNIKGFREDMSLEEAFNLVYHFLFILVQTIEENM
;
A
#
# COMPACT_ATOMS: atom_id res chain seq x y z
N MET A 1 -12.49 9.16 3.85
CA MET A 1 -12.56 7.91 3.06
C MET A 1 -12.24 6.74 3.97
N LEU A 2 -11.03 6.68 4.54
CA LEU A 2 -10.57 5.65 5.46
C LEU A 2 -11.55 5.40 6.61
N LYS A 3 -12.03 6.44 7.31
CA LYS A 3 -13.01 6.24 8.39
C LYS A 3 -14.24 5.44 7.93
N LYS A 4 -14.81 5.81 6.78
CA LYS A 4 -16.00 5.15 6.22
C LYS A 4 -15.69 3.73 5.75
N GLN A 5 -14.52 3.52 5.15
CA GLN A 5 -14.07 2.19 4.72
C GLN A 5 -13.83 1.28 5.93
N MET A 6 -13.24 1.79 7.02
CA MET A 6 -13.09 1.07 8.29
C MET A 6 -14.43 0.72 8.92
N GLU A 7 -15.36 1.67 9.02
CA GLU A 7 -16.73 1.42 9.51
C GLU A 7 -17.43 0.33 8.68
N TYR A 8 -17.30 0.40 7.35
CA TYR A 8 -17.85 -0.59 6.43
C TYR A 8 -17.22 -1.96 6.63
N TYR A 9 -15.88 -2.05 6.66
CA TYR A 9 -15.13 -3.29 6.88
C TYR A 9 -15.55 -3.94 8.20
N ILE A 10 -15.56 -3.19 9.32
CA ILE A 10 -15.98 -3.71 10.62
C ILE A 10 -17.41 -4.27 10.55
N SER A 11 -18.34 -3.54 9.92
CA SER A 11 -19.74 -3.96 9.83
C SER A 11 -19.93 -5.29 9.08
N LYS A 12 -18.98 -5.66 8.21
CA LYS A 12 -18.98 -6.90 7.43
C LYS A 12 -18.17 -8.02 8.09
N SER A 13 -17.14 -7.67 8.83
CA SER A 13 -16.15 -8.61 9.39
C SER A 13 -16.45 -9.04 10.83
N VAL A 14 -17.43 -8.42 11.50
CA VAL A 14 -17.82 -8.85 12.85
C VAL A 14 -18.57 -10.19 12.80
N ILE A 15 -17.99 -11.20 13.44
CA ILE A 15 -18.57 -12.54 13.60
C ILE A 15 -18.54 -12.88 15.09
N GLU A 16 -19.68 -13.28 15.66
CA GLU A 16 -19.79 -13.65 17.08
C GLU A 16 -19.21 -12.60 18.06
N LYS A 17 -19.43 -11.31 17.77
CA LYS A 17 -18.86 -10.17 18.52
C LYS A 17 -17.33 -10.13 18.52
N LYS A 18 -16.68 -10.69 17.51
CA LYS A 18 -15.24 -10.58 17.29
C LYS A 18 -14.98 -9.98 15.93
N VAL A 19 -13.90 -9.19 15.84
CA VAL A 19 -13.36 -8.74 14.56
C VAL A 19 -11.85 -8.94 14.57
N GLU A 20 -11.31 -9.45 13.47
CA GLU A 20 -9.88 -9.60 13.29
C GLU A 20 -9.34 -8.40 12.50
N LEU A 21 -8.32 -7.75 13.06
CA LEU A 21 -7.70 -6.54 12.50
C LEU A 21 -6.18 -6.68 12.60
N PHE A 22 -5.46 -6.15 11.62
CA PHE A 22 -4.02 -5.94 11.79
C PHE A 22 -3.77 -4.68 12.61
N LYS A 23 -2.50 -4.49 12.98
CA LYS A 23 -2.08 -3.44 13.90
C LYS A 23 -2.58 -2.04 13.53
N GLU A 24 -2.37 -1.61 12.29
CA GLU A 24 -2.76 -0.28 11.80
C GLU A 24 -4.27 -0.05 11.95
N GLU A 25 -5.08 -1.01 11.49
CA GLU A 25 -6.54 -0.94 11.59
C GLU A 25 -7.01 -0.96 13.03
N LYS A 26 -6.44 -1.84 13.86
CA LYS A 26 -6.75 -1.93 15.28
C LYS A 26 -6.47 -0.60 15.98
N ASP A 27 -5.27 -0.06 15.79
CA ASP A 27 -4.85 1.21 16.41
C ASP A 27 -5.77 2.36 15.96
N TYR A 28 -6.12 2.40 14.67
CA TYR A 28 -7.04 3.39 14.13
C TYR A 28 -8.45 3.30 14.73
N VAL A 29 -9.00 2.08 14.82
CA VAL A 29 -10.36 1.82 15.33
C VAL A 29 -10.46 2.13 16.81
N VAL A 30 -9.44 1.79 17.59
CA VAL A 30 -9.36 2.13 19.02
C VAL A 30 -9.24 3.64 19.20
N LYS A 31 -8.33 4.30 18.47
CA LYS A 31 -8.12 5.76 18.54
C LYS A 31 -9.42 6.53 18.27
N HIS A 32 -10.19 6.09 17.28
CA HIS A 32 -11.39 6.78 16.81
C HIS A 32 -12.71 6.25 17.40
N LYS A 33 -12.66 5.24 18.28
CA LYS A 33 -13.83 4.60 18.89
C LYS A 33 -14.85 4.12 17.85
N LEU A 34 -14.38 3.45 16.80
CA LEU A 34 -15.21 3.00 15.67
C LEU A 34 -15.88 1.64 15.89
N ILE A 35 -15.77 1.09 17.09
CA ILE A 35 -16.30 -0.23 17.45
C ILE A 35 -17.07 -0.14 18.75
N ALA A 36 -18.12 -0.95 18.88
CA ALA A 36 -18.90 -1.03 20.12
C ALA A 36 -18.09 -1.72 21.23
N ASP A 37 -18.30 -1.30 22.47
CA ASP A 37 -17.55 -1.78 23.65
C ASP A 37 -17.71 -3.29 23.92
N ASP A 38 -18.76 -3.93 23.37
CA ASP A 38 -19.03 -5.35 23.53
C ASP A 38 -18.42 -6.24 22.43
N ILE A 39 -17.71 -5.64 21.46
CA ILE A 39 -16.98 -6.36 20.40
C ILE A 39 -15.51 -6.51 20.79
N ILE A 40 -14.98 -7.73 20.65
CA ILE A 40 -13.60 -8.07 20.93
C ILE A 40 -12.77 -7.93 19.66
N ILE A 41 -11.69 -7.15 19.70
CA ILE A 41 -10.70 -7.08 18.62
C ILE A 41 -9.65 -8.16 18.85
N VAL A 42 -9.43 -9.00 17.84
CA VAL A 42 -8.31 -9.95 17.78
C VAL A 42 -7.27 -9.38 16.81
N GLU A 43 -6.04 -9.19 17.29
CA GLU A 43 -4.96 -8.70 16.44
C GLU A 43 -4.40 -9.85 15.59
N LYS A 44 -4.22 -9.60 14.29
CA LYS A 44 -3.59 -10.52 13.33
C LYS A 44 -2.11 -10.22 13.18
N GLU A 45 -1.35 -11.27 12.90
CA GLU A 45 0.07 -11.19 12.52
C GLU A 45 0.19 -10.71 11.06
N ASN A 46 1.05 -9.73 10.81
CA ASN A 46 1.20 -9.04 9.50
C ASN A 46 1.59 -9.98 8.34
N GLU A 47 2.28 -11.07 8.64
CA GLU A 47 2.68 -12.15 7.74
C GLU A 47 1.48 -12.92 7.13
N SER A 48 0.26 -12.58 7.55
CA SER A 48 -0.98 -13.13 6.98
C SER A 48 -1.80 -12.09 6.20
N ARG A 49 -1.31 -10.85 6.05
CA ARG A 49 -2.07 -9.75 5.44
C ARG A 49 -2.40 -10.04 3.99
N PHE A 50 -1.44 -10.56 3.25
CA PHE A 50 -1.50 -10.63 1.79
C PHE A 50 -1.67 -12.05 1.23
N THR A 51 -2.12 -12.99 2.05
CA THR A 51 -2.28 -14.40 1.64
C THR A 51 -3.28 -14.59 0.50
N ASP A 52 -4.28 -13.70 0.42
CA ASP A 52 -5.36 -13.73 -0.57
C ASP A 52 -5.18 -12.66 -1.66
N ALA A 53 -4.00 -12.04 -1.75
CA ALA A 53 -3.72 -11.02 -2.77
C ALA A 53 -3.62 -11.65 -4.16
N TYR A 54 -4.10 -10.92 -5.17
CA TYR A 54 -3.82 -11.23 -6.56
C TYR A 54 -2.47 -10.63 -6.94
N MET A 55 -1.63 -11.40 -7.62
CA MET A 55 -0.29 -10.99 -8.02
C MET A 55 0.02 -11.49 -9.42
N GLU A 56 0.61 -10.62 -10.23
CA GLU A 56 1.12 -10.99 -11.53
C GLU A 56 2.45 -10.31 -11.81
N ARG A 57 3.34 -11.04 -12.47
CA ARG A 57 4.55 -10.48 -13.07
C ARG A 57 4.26 -10.21 -14.53
N SER A 58 4.62 -9.03 -14.98
CA SER A 58 4.38 -8.55 -16.34
C SER A 58 5.62 -7.89 -16.90
N ASN A 59 5.79 -7.95 -18.22
CA ASN A 59 6.90 -7.26 -18.89
C ASN A 59 6.64 -5.75 -18.90
N LYS A 60 7.63 -4.94 -18.54
CA LYS A 60 7.48 -3.48 -18.47
C LYS A 60 7.25 -2.80 -19.81
N GLU A 61 7.88 -3.30 -20.87
CA GLU A 61 7.80 -2.66 -22.19
C GLU A 61 6.54 -3.08 -22.94
N SER A 62 6.20 -4.37 -22.92
CA SER A 62 5.05 -4.90 -23.66
C SER A 62 3.75 -4.95 -22.86
N GLU A 63 3.82 -4.79 -21.53
CA GLU A 63 2.72 -5.00 -20.58
C GLU A 63 2.13 -6.43 -20.64
N GLU A 64 2.83 -7.38 -21.28
CA GLU A 64 2.36 -8.76 -21.38
C GLU A 64 2.59 -9.52 -20.08
N LEU A 65 1.55 -10.26 -19.66
CA LEU A 65 1.61 -11.16 -18.51
C LEU A 65 2.70 -12.22 -18.70
N ILE A 66 3.61 -12.31 -17.73
CA ILE A 66 4.64 -13.36 -17.64
C ILE A 66 4.11 -14.53 -16.82
N SER A 67 3.57 -14.26 -15.63
CA SER A 67 3.00 -15.28 -14.74
C SER A 67 2.07 -14.67 -13.70
N GLU A 68 0.98 -15.37 -13.38
CA GLU A 68 0.23 -15.17 -12.14
C GLU A 68 0.97 -15.87 -10.99
N GLU A 69 1.09 -15.22 -9.84
CA GLU A 69 1.81 -15.71 -8.67
C GLU A 69 0.87 -15.91 -7.48
N ASN A 70 1.17 -16.88 -6.63
CA ASN A 70 0.44 -17.10 -5.37
C ASN A 70 1.23 -16.55 -4.17
N SER A 71 0.63 -16.59 -2.98
CA SER A 71 1.22 -16.06 -1.75
C SER A 71 2.61 -16.61 -1.39
N ALA A 72 3.01 -17.79 -1.89
CA ALA A 72 4.37 -18.29 -1.70
C ALA A 72 5.42 -17.38 -2.36
N PHE A 73 5.06 -16.65 -3.42
CA PHE A 73 5.96 -15.71 -4.10
C PHE A 73 6.37 -14.55 -3.21
N LEU A 74 5.53 -14.16 -2.23
CA LEU A 74 5.85 -13.10 -1.27
C LEU A 74 7.08 -13.39 -0.41
N SER A 75 7.49 -14.66 -0.30
CA SER A 75 8.71 -15.07 0.40
C SER A 75 10.00 -14.80 -0.39
N GLN A 76 9.92 -14.45 -1.67
CA GLN A 76 11.08 -14.06 -2.45
C GLN A 76 11.70 -12.77 -1.89
N PRO A 77 13.03 -12.62 -1.92
CA PRO A 77 13.66 -11.35 -1.59
C PRO A 77 13.25 -10.29 -2.62
N ILE A 78 13.11 -9.03 -2.19
CA ILE A 78 12.81 -7.93 -3.10
C ILE A 78 13.86 -7.77 -4.21
N GLU A 79 15.11 -8.19 -3.95
CA GLU A 79 16.20 -8.31 -4.92
C GLU A 79 15.84 -9.14 -6.16
N TYR A 80 14.78 -9.96 -6.11
CA TYR A 80 14.19 -10.59 -7.29
C TYR A 80 13.94 -9.57 -8.42
N LEU A 81 13.38 -8.39 -8.10
CA LEU A 81 13.07 -7.36 -9.09
C LEU A 81 14.34 -6.76 -9.71
N GLN A 82 15.43 -6.68 -8.94
CA GLN A 82 16.73 -6.23 -9.44
C GLN A 82 17.36 -7.23 -10.43
N LYS A 83 17.10 -8.53 -10.24
CA LYS A 83 17.57 -9.60 -11.13
C LYS A 83 16.72 -9.71 -12.40
N ASN A 84 15.46 -9.29 -12.32
CA ASN A 84 14.49 -9.35 -13.41
C ASN A 84 13.98 -7.95 -13.73
N LYS A 85 14.90 -7.04 -14.11
CA LYS A 85 14.57 -5.61 -14.29
C LYS A 85 13.57 -5.34 -15.39
N ASP A 86 13.38 -6.24 -16.34
CA ASP A 86 12.39 -6.07 -17.40
C ASP A 86 10.96 -6.41 -16.92
N GLU A 87 10.80 -6.79 -15.65
CA GLU A 87 9.52 -7.14 -15.02
C GLU A 87 9.04 -6.06 -14.04
N PHE A 88 7.72 -5.90 -13.94
CA PHE A 88 7.06 -5.31 -12.77
C PHE A 88 6.11 -6.33 -12.14
N LEU A 89 5.91 -6.21 -10.84
CA LEU A 89 4.97 -7.01 -10.05
C LEU A 89 3.72 -6.18 -9.78
N TYR A 90 2.61 -6.52 -10.43
CA TYR A 90 1.30 -5.96 -10.14
C TYR A 90 0.66 -6.71 -8.98
N PHE A 91 -0.02 -5.98 -8.11
CA PHE A 91 -0.51 -6.45 -6.83
C PHE A 91 -1.85 -5.83 -6.47
N GLU A 92 -2.86 -6.66 -6.23
CA GLU A 92 -4.17 -6.24 -5.72
C GLU A 92 -4.47 -6.90 -4.38
N SER A 93 -5.01 -6.11 -3.46
CA SER A 93 -5.47 -6.63 -2.18
C SER A 93 -6.59 -5.77 -1.61
N GLN A 94 -7.55 -6.40 -0.94
CA GLN A 94 -8.59 -5.71 -0.18
C GLN A 94 -8.03 -4.73 0.85
N TRP A 95 -6.80 -4.96 1.33
CA TRP A 95 -6.14 -4.06 2.27
C TRP A 95 -5.75 -2.75 1.59
N PHE A 96 -5.17 -2.80 0.39
CA PHE A 96 -4.90 -1.58 -0.37
C PHE A 96 -6.21 -0.86 -0.73
N GLU A 97 -7.27 -1.60 -1.07
CA GLU A 97 -8.58 -1.00 -1.33
C GLU A 97 -9.14 -0.26 -0.11
N LEU A 98 -8.95 -0.82 1.10
CA LEU A 98 -9.35 -0.23 2.39
C LEU A 98 -8.73 1.16 2.64
N ILE A 99 -7.58 1.45 2.04
CA ILE A 99 -6.90 2.74 2.11
C ILE A 99 -6.98 3.53 0.80
N GLY A 100 -7.86 3.11 -0.12
CA GLY A 100 -8.15 3.82 -1.36
C GLY A 100 -7.13 3.63 -2.47
N VAL A 101 -6.40 2.53 -2.46
CA VAL A 101 -5.49 2.11 -3.53
C VAL A 101 -6.07 0.89 -4.24
N GLU A 102 -6.32 0.98 -5.54
CA GLU A 102 -6.95 -0.11 -6.30
C GLU A 102 -5.96 -1.24 -6.59
N ALA A 103 -4.78 -0.87 -7.06
CA ALA A 103 -3.68 -1.76 -7.32
C ALA A 103 -2.35 -1.05 -7.07
N LEU A 104 -1.31 -1.85 -6.86
CA LEU A 104 0.05 -1.40 -6.63
C LEU A 104 0.98 -2.18 -7.56
N SER A 105 1.88 -1.47 -8.24
CA SER A 105 2.97 -2.07 -8.99
C SER A 105 4.30 -1.81 -8.28
N LEU A 106 5.12 -2.85 -8.16
CA LEU A 106 6.51 -2.75 -7.73
C LEU A 106 7.45 -3.09 -8.89
N GLU A 107 8.49 -2.29 -9.08
CA GLU A 107 9.52 -2.53 -10.08
C GLU A 107 10.87 -1.95 -9.65
N VAL A 108 11.92 -2.20 -10.43
CA VAL A 108 13.18 -1.45 -10.33
C VAL A 108 13.26 -0.43 -11.46
N ASP A 109 13.36 0.85 -11.16
CA ASP A 109 13.49 1.92 -12.14
C ASP A 109 14.73 1.75 -13.05
N ASP A 110 14.56 1.96 -14.36
CA ASP A 110 15.66 1.79 -15.33
C ASP A 110 16.66 2.95 -15.33
N VAL A 111 16.25 4.13 -14.84
CA VAL A 111 17.08 5.34 -14.82
C VAL A 111 18.00 5.36 -13.60
N PHE A 112 17.45 5.02 -12.44
CA PHE A 112 18.10 5.15 -11.15
C PHE A 112 18.40 3.82 -10.47
N GLY A 113 17.77 2.73 -10.89
CA GLY A 113 17.92 1.42 -10.27
C GLY A 113 17.29 1.32 -8.87
N THR A 114 16.36 2.22 -8.54
CA THR A 114 15.62 2.23 -7.27
C THR A 114 14.40 1.33 -7.36
N TYR A 115 13.99 0.70 -6.26
CA TYR A 115 12.74 -0.01 -6.18
C TYR A 115 11.59 1.01 -6.12
N ASN A 116 10.72 1.03 -7.12
CA ASN A 116 9.62 1.98 -7.20
C ASN A 116 8.30 1.31 -6.85
N ALA A 117 7.45 2.05 -6.15
CA ALA A 117 6.05 1.73 -5.90
C ALA A 117 5.17 2.69 -6.69
N MET A 118 4.28 2.16 -7.53
CA MET A 118 3.39 2.92 -8.42
C MET A 118 1.93 2.52 -8.21
N PHE A 119 1.05 3.49 -7.99
CA PHE A 119 -0.36 3.21 -7.70
C PHE A 119 -1.25 4.44 -7.92
N GLY A 120 -2.55 4.18 -8.10
CA GLY A 120 -3.60 5.19 -8.07
C GLY A 120 -4.17 5.35 -6.65
N LEU A 121 -4.22 6.56 -6.12
CA LEU A 121 -4.74 6.89 -4.79
C LEU A 121 -6.03 7.71 -4.84
N LYS A 122 -7.08 7.20 -4.19
CA LYS A 122 -8.41 7.83 -4.11
C LYS A 122 -8.41 9.04 -3.18
N PHE A 123 -8.19 10.23 -3.75
CA PHE A 123 -8.44 11.51 -3.09
C PHE A 123 -8.99 12.57 -4.05
N GLN A 124 -9.75 13.52 -3.52
CA GLN A 124 -10.20 14.68 -4.29
C GLN A 124 -8.99 15.52 -4.75
N LYS A 125 -9.06 16.11 -5.94
CA LYS A 125 -8.01 17.00 -6.51
C LYS A 125 -7.53 18.12 -5.57
N LYS A 126 -8.40 18.62 -4.67
CA LYS A 126 -8.02 19.66 -3.70
C LYS A 126 -7.02 19.19 -2.64
N MET A 127 -6.81 17.88 -2.48
CA MET A 127 -5.89 17.30 -1.49
C MET A 127 -4.42 17.29 -1.95
N GLY A 128 -4.14 17.72 -3.19
CA GLY A 128 -2.79 17.62 -3.78
C GLY A 128 -1.68 18.30 -2.99
N GLU A 129 -1.96 19.47 -2.41
CA GLU A 129 -0.96 20.18 -1.60
C GLU A 129 -0.64 19.42 -0.30
N ALA A 130 -1.65 18.86 0.35
CA ALA A 130 -1.48 18.08 1.58
C ALA A 130 -0.72 16.77 1.29
N LEU A 131 -1.07 16.07 0.21
CA LEU A 131 -0.36 14.87 -0.25
C LEU A 131 1.12 15.17 -0.55
N LYS A 132 1.38 16.22 -1.34
CA LYS A 132 2.74 16.63 -1.69
C LYS A 132 3.55 16.99 -0.43
N THR A 133 2.95 17.71 0.51
CA THR A 133 3.60 18.10 1.76
C THR A 133 3.98 16.88 2.60
N TYR A 134 3.06 15.91 2.73
CA TYR A 134 3.33 14.67 3.44
C TYR A 134 4.46 13.87 2.79
N LEU A 135 4.37 13.61 1.48
CA LEU A 135 5.38 12.84 0.74
C LEU A 135 6.77 13.50 0.81
N THR A 136 6.84 14.83 0.67
CA THR A 136 8.11 15.58 0.77
C THR A 136 8.73 15.48 2.18
N LYS A 137 7.90 15.37 3.22
CA LYS A 137 8.37 15.31 4.60
C LYS A 137 8.83 13.90 5.00
N GLU A 138 8.11 12.88 4.57
CA GLU A 138 8.29 11.50 5.06
C GLU A 138 9.24 10.68 4.17
N LEU A 139 9.34 10.99 2.89
CA LEU A 139 10.33 10.37 2.01
C LEU A 139 11.69 11.06 2.24
N GLN A 140 12.72 10.27 2.46
CA GLN A 140 14.08 10.80 2.63
C GLN A 140 14.52 11.55 1.37
N GLU A 141 15.35 12.59 1.54
CA GLU A 141 16.00 13.24 0.40
C GLU A 141 16.90 12.22 -0.31
N GLY A 142 16.51 11.80 -1.51
CA GLY A 142 17.17 10.73 -2.25
C GLY A 142 16.88 10.77 -3.75
N ILE A 143 17.59 9.92 -4.48
CA ILE A 143 17.36 9.70 -5.92
C ILE A 143 15.98 9.04 -6.09
N GLY A 144 15.25 9.38 -7.16
CA GLY A 144 13.96 8.76 -7.45
C GLY A 144 12.83 9.14 -6.47
N SER A 145 12.88 10.33 -5.84
CA SER A 145 12.01 10.72 -4.71
C SER A 145 10.53 10.31 -4.84
N PHE A 146 9.71 11.11 -5.54
CA PHE A 146 8.34 10.77 -5.88
C PHE A 146 7.81 11.63 -7.03
N SER A 147 6.78 11.13 -7.71
CA SER A 147 5.91 11.89 -8.60
C SER A 147 4.46 11.81 -8.11
N LEU A 148 3.71 12.89 -8.36
CA LEU A 148 2.32 13.01 -7.93
C LEU A 148 1.54 13.78 -9.00
N MET A 149 0.64 13.11 -9.71
CA MET A 149 -0.17 13.69 -10.78
C MET A 149 -1.65 13.37 -10.57
N PHE A 150 -2.52 14.36 -10.73
CA PHE A 150 -3.98 14.09 -10.67
C PHE A 150 -4.49 13.68 -12.04
N ASN A 151 -4.96 12.44 -12.15
CA ASN A 151 -5.61 11.92 -13.34
C ASN A 151 -7.09 12.34 -13.36
N GLN A 152 -7.44 13.22 -14.30
CA GLN A 152 -8.81 13.73 -14.43
C GLN A 152 -9.79 12.70 -15.00
N GLY A 153 -9.31 11.71 -15.75
CA GLY A 153 -10.13 10.65 -16.32
C GLY A 153 -10.67 9.74 -15.23
N ASP A 154 -9.76 9.25 -14.39
CA ASP A 154 -10.09 8.25 -13.35
C ASP A 154 -10.47 8.91 -12.01
N GLY A 155 -10.17 10.20 -11.83
CA GLY A 155 -10.45 10.93 -10.60
C GLY A 155 -9.54 10.53 -9.43
N LEU A 156 -8.35 10.01 -9.76
CA LEU A 156 -7.35 9.49 -8.82
C LEU A 156 -6.05 10.32 -8.88
N TRP A 157 -5.22 10.16 -7.86
CA TRP A 157 -3.83 10.62 -7.89
C TRP A 157 -2.93 9.47 -8.31
N ASP A 158 -2.23 9.63 -9.42
CA ASP A 158 -1.14 8.75 -9.81
C ASP A 158 0.07 9.11 -8.94
N VAL A 159 0.52 8.14 -8.15
CA VAL A 159 1.65 8.28 -7.23
C VAL A 159 2.72 7.28 -7.63
N ASN A 160 3.95 7.76 -7.74
CA ASN A 160 5.15 6.93 -7.80
C ASN A 160 6.11 7.43 -6.72
N PHE A 161 6.71 6.53 -5.94
CA PHE A 161 7.88 6.87 -5.12
C PHE A 161 8.90 5.74 -5.11
N ALA A 162 10.17 6.09 -4.93
CA ALA A 162 11.20 5.10 -4.61
C ALA A 162 11.00 4.58 -3.18
N LEU A 163 10.70 3.29 -3.07
CA LEU A 163 10.57 2.53 -1.84
C LEU A 163 11.84 2.62 -0.99
N ASP A 164 13.00 2.76 -1.63
CA ASP A 164 14.31 3.01 -1.00
C ASP A 164 14.29 4.19 -0.02
N ASN A 165 13.46 5.20 -0.30
CA ASN A 165 13.36 6.42 0.50
C ASN A 165 12.39 6.28 1.68
N ILE A 166 11.69 5.14 1.82
CA ILE A 166 10.85 4.86 2.99
C ILE A 166 11.73 4.34 4.13
N LYS A 167 11.57 4.98 5.30
CA LYS A 167 12.26 4.53 6.52
C LYS A 167 11.91 3.08 6.85
N GLY A 168 12.93 2.24 6.95
CA GLY A 168 12.79 0.82 7.28
C GLY A 168 13.02 -0.11 6.09
N PHE A 169 13.15 0.44 4.88
CA PHE A 169 13.55 -0.32 3.70
C PHE A 169 14.92 -0.99 3.88
N ARG A 170 15.03 -2.22 3.39
CA ARG A 170 16.28 -2.98 3.29
C ARG A 170 16.22 -3.88 2.06
N GLU A 171 17.30 -3.93 1.27
CA GLU A 171 17.33 -4.78 0.06
C GLU A 171 17.25 -6.29 0.35
N ASP A 172 17.55 -6.70 1.59
CA ASP A 172 17.47 -8.11 2.02
C ASP A 172 16.08 -8.54 2.50
N MET A 173 15.09 -7.63 2.46
CA MET A 173 13.72 -7.93 2.86
C MET A 173 13.00 -8.79 1.82
N SER A 174 12.03 -9.56 2.28
CA SER A 174 11.07 -10.26 1.42
C SER A 174 10.10 -9.28 0.74
N LEU A 175 9.47 -9.73 -0.34
CA LEU A 175 8.36 -8.99 -0.97
C LEU A 175 7.21 -8.76 0.01
N GLU A 176 6.90 -9.72 0.88
CA GLU A 176 5.90 -9.55 1.94
C GLU A 176 6.20 -8.37 2.86
N GLU A 177 7.44 -8.28 3.35
CA GLU A 177 7.88 -7.18 4.20
C GLU A 177 7.81 -5.85 3.43
N ALA A 178 8.14 -5.85 2.13
CA ALA A 178 8.10 -4.66 1.28
C ALA A 178 6.67 -4.15 1.10
N PHE A 179 5.71 -5.04 0.80
CA PHE A 179 4.30 -4.68 0.71
C PHE A 179 3.72 -4.22 2.06
N ASN A 180 4.13 -4.84 3.17
CA ASN A 180 3.71 -4.36 4.49
C ASN A 180 4.29 -2.97 4.81
N LEU A 181 5.53 -2.70 4.40
CA LEU A 181 6.16 -1.39 4.55
C LEU A 181 5.41 -0.32 3.75
N VAL A 182 5.06 -0.61 2.49
CA VAL A 182 4.25 0.28 1.64
C VAL A 182 2.88 0.49 2.24
N TYR A 183 2.20 -0.58 2.66
CA TYR A 183 0.88 -0.51 3.28
C TYR A 183 0.90 0.38 4.52
N HIS A 184 1.84 0.15 5.43
CA HIS A 184 2.01 0.95 6.64
C HIS A 184 2.19 2.43 6.30
N PHE A 185 3.10 2.74 5.38
CA PHE A 185 3.34 4.12 4.94
C PHE A 185 2.07 4.78 4.39
N LEU A 186 1.35 4.09 3.51
CA LEU A 186 0.12 4.62 2.90
C LEU A 186 -1.03 4.73 3.88
N PHE A 187 -1.16 3.80 4.83
CA PHE A 187 -2.16 3.89 5.89
C PHE A 187 -1.97 5.17 6.70
N ILE A 188 -0.74 5.44 7.14
CA ILE A 188 -0.42 6.65 7.91
C ILE A 188 -0.60 7.90 7.05
N LEU A 189 -0.24 7.88 5.77
CA LEU A 189 -0.51 8.97 4.82
C LEU A 189 -2.00 9.28 4.79
N VAL A 190 -2.84 8.30 4.46
CA VAL A 190 -4.29 8.47 4.31
C VAL A 190 -4.92 8.97 5.61
N GLN A 191 -4.53 8.37 6.74
CA GLN A 191 -4.95 8.80 8.06
C GLN A 191 -4.57 10.27 8.32
N THR A 192 -3.33 10.66 8.04
CA THR A 192 -2.82 12.01 8.29
C THR A 192 -3.54 13.05 7.43
N ILE A 193 -3.80 12.74 6.17
CA ILE A 193 -4.54 13.65 5.29
C ILE A 193 -5.98 13.84 5.80
N GLU A 194 -6.66 12.77 6.21
CA GLU A 194 -8.04 12.85 6.70
C GLU A 194 -8.18 13.53 8.07
N GLU A 195 -7.22 13.35 8.98
CA GLU A 195 -7.25 13.99 10.30
C GLU A 195 -6.96 15.51 10.25
N ASN A 196 -6.32 15.98 9.18
CA ASN A 196 -6.03 17.41 8.97
C ASN A 196 -7.09 18.14 8.13
N MET A 197 -8.20 17.46 7.79
CA MET A 197 -9.38 18.05 7.13
C MET A 197 -10.39 18.60 8.14
#